data_AF-A0A1C6KAY7-F1
#
_entry.id   AF-A0A1C6KAY7-F1
#
_cell.length_a   1.000
_cell.length_b   1.000
_cell.length_c   1.000
_cell.angle_alpha   90.00
_cell.angle_beta   90.00
_cell.angle_gamma   90.00
#
_symmetry.space_group_name_H-M   'P 1'
#
loop_
_entity.id
_entity.type
_entity.pdbx_description
1 polymer ?
#
loop_
_entity_poly.entity_id
_entity_poly.type
_entity_poly.pdbx_seq_one_letter_code
_entity_poly.pdbx_strand_id
1 'polypeptide(L)' 'MTYPKPFMSLADLAAFTGLSEEYLLSVYRRKDNDFAGKLDPAKKNSKIFFDTEKFDQWRAKQIKLEVEAMRRKGCGVA' A
#
# COMPACT_ATOMS: atom_id res chain seq x y z
N MET A 1 -6.93 -10.16 -6.91
CA MET A 1 -8.31 -9.81 -6.56
C MET A 1 -8.92 -8.96 -7.67
N THR A 2 -10.22 -9.06 -7.95
CA THR A 2 -10.89 -8.18 -8.93
C THR A 2 -11.34 -6.89 -8.22
N TYR A 3 -10.59 -5.81 -8.39
CA TYR A 3 -10.97 -4.51 -7.86
C TYR A 3 -12.02 -3.88 -8.79
N PRO A 4 -13.14 -3.36 -8.25
CA PRO A 4 -14.20 -2.79 -9.08
C PRO A 4 -13.85 -1.42 -9.67
N LYS A 5 -12.79 -0.76 -9.19
CA LYS A 5 -12.29 0.52 -9.70
C LYS A 5 -10.76 0.54 -9.71
N PRO A 6 -10.14 1.13 -10.76
CA PRO A 6 -8.69 1.28 -10.81
C PRO A 6 -8.19 2.23 -9.71
N PHE A 7 -8.93 3.30 -9.41
CA PHE A 7 -8.61 4.27 -8.36
C PHE A 7 -9.68 4.29 -7.27
N MET A 8 -9.27 4.07 -6.02
CA MET A 8 -10.14 4.12 -4.85
C MET A 8 -9.67 5.18 -3.86
N SER A 9 -10.62 5.72 -3.09
CA SER A 9 -10.29 6.56 -1.94
C SER A 9 -9.74 5.72 -0.80
N LEU A 10 -9.00 6.35 0.11
CA LEU A 10 -8.40 5.68 1.28
C LEU A 10 -9.42 4.81 2.05
N ALA A 11 -10.59 5.37 2.38
CA ALA A 11 -11.65 4.67 3.11
C ALA A 11 -12.26 3.49 2.32
N ASP A 12 -12.41 3.63 1.00
CA ASP A 12 -12.97 2.60 0.12
C ASP A 12 -11.99 1.42 -0.03
N LEU A 13 -10.70 1.73 -0.18
CA LEU A 13 -9.63 0.74 -0.20
C LEU A 13 -9.51 0.03 1.15
N ALA A 14 -9.57 0.77 2.27
CA ALA A 14 -9.55 0.23 3.63
C ALA A 14 -10.69 -0.77 3.84
N ALA A 15 -11.92 -0.37 3.48
CA ALA A 15 -13.11 -1.22 3.59
C ALA A 15 -13.01 -2.48 2.71
N PHE A 16 -12.48 -2.37 1.49
CA PHE A 16 -12.38 -3.49 0.56
C PHE A 16 -11.25 -4.48 0.91
N THR A 17 -10.09 -3.96 1.32
CA THR A 17 -8.91 -4.79 1.65
C THR A 17 -8.91 -5.28 3.09
N GLY A 18 -9.75 -4.70 3.95
CA GLY A 18 -9.75 -4.94 5.40
C GLY A 18 -8.55 -4.33 6.12
N LEU A 19 -7.88 -3.36 5.50
CA LEU A 19 -6.73 -2.67 6.09
C LEU A 19 -7.17 -1.40 6.82
N SER A 20 -6.50 -1.06 7.91
CA SER A 20 -6.76 0.19 8.63
C SER A 20 -6.35 1.41 7.82
N GLU A 21 -7.11 2.49 7.93
CA GLU A 21 -6.80 3.77 7.28
C GLU A 21 -5.41 4.29 7.67
N GLU A 22 -5.03 4.12 8.93
CA GLU A 22 -3.72 4.49 9.46
C GLU A 22 -2.58 3.74 8.77
N TYR A 23 -2.78 2.47 8.45
CA TYR A 23 -1.81 1.67 7.71
C TYR A 23 -1.63 2.22 6.29
N LEU A 24 -2.74 2.53 5.61
CA LEU A 24 -2.70 3.12 4.27
C LEU A 24 -2.03 4.51 4.27
N LEU A 25 -2.28 5.32 5.31
CA LEU A 25 -1.60 6.60 5.52
C LEU A 25 -0.09 6.43 5.76
N SER A 26 0.31 5.42 6.54
CA SER A 26 1.72 5.10 6.76
C SER A 26 2.40 4.71 5.45
N VAL A 27 1.76 3.84 4.66
CA VAL A 27 2.22 3.45 3.33
C VAL A 27 2.32 4.67 2.40
N TYR A 28 1.32 5.54 2.38
CA TYR A 28 1.32 6.77 1.57
C TYR A 28 2.50 7.70 1.92
N ARG A 29 2.88 7.77 3.20
CA ARG A 29 4.02 8.58 3.69
C ARG A 29 5.38 7.99 3.33
N ARG A 30 5.45 6.74 2.85
CA ARG A 30 6.73 6.14 2.44
C ARG A 30 7.26 6.85 1.20
N LYS A 31 8.58 7.05 1.16
CA LYS A 31 9.27 7.64 0.00
C LYS A 31 9.13 6.83 -1.29
N ASP A 32 8.85 5.53 -1.17
CA ASP A 32 8.73 4.57 -2.27
C ASP A 32 7.28 4.44 -2.80
N ASN A 33 6.41 5.38 -2.46
CA ASN A 33 5.00 5.34 -2.84
C ASN A 33 4.79 5.97 -4.22
N ASP A 34 4.58 5.12 -5.24
CA ASP A 34 4.22 5.51 -6.63
C ASP A 34 2.72 5.32 -6.94
N PHE A 35 1.96 4.70 -6.03
CA PHE A 35 0.58 4.27 -6.28
C PHE A 35 -0.47 5.13 -5.58
N ALA A 36 -0.08 6.05 -4.70
CA ALA A 36 -1.02 6.89 -3.98
C ALA A 36 -0.64 8.36 -4.03
N GLY A 37 -1.63 9.20 -4.35
CA GLY A 37 -1.47 10.62 -4.60
C GLY A 37 -2.64 11.45 -4.09
N LYS A 38 -2.44 12.76 -3.98
CA LYS A 38 -3.54 13.71 -3.75
C LYS A 38 -4.17 14.06 -5.09
N LEU A 39 -5.50 14.19 -5.10
CA LEU A 39 -6.22 14.68 -6.29
C LEU A 39 -5.75 16.10 -6.68
N ASP A 40 -5.67 16.99 -5.69
CA ASP A 40 -5.20 18.35 -5.87
C ASP A 40 -4.04 18.62 -4.90
N PRO A 41 -2.78 18.68 -5.36
CA PRO A 41 -1.65 18.98 -4.49
C PRO A 41 -1.70 20.41 -3.90
N ALA A 42 -2.44 21.32 -4.56
CA ALA A 42 -2.61 22.71 -4.11
C ALA A 42 -3.53 22.86 -2.89
N LYS A 43 -4.40 21.88 -2.63
CA LYS A 43 -5.36 21.91 -1.51
C LYS A 43 -4.86 21.02 -0.37
N LYS A 44 -4.80 21.57 0.84
CA LYS A 44 -4.27 20.86 2.03
C LYS A 44 -5.12 19.64 2.43
N ASN A 45 -6.45 19.71 2.27
CA ASN A 45 -7.42 18.67 2.64
C ASN A 45 -7.93 17.85 1.44
N SER A 46 -7.15 17.78 0.36
CA SER A 46 -7.56 17.00 -0.82
C SER A 46 -7.70 15.52 -0.51
N LYS A 47 -8.69 14.89 -1.14
CA LYS A 47 -8.87 13.44 -1.07
C LYS A 47 -7.63 12.74 -1.64
N ILE A 48 -7.19 11.71 -0.90
CA ILE A 48 -6.09 10.84 -1.31
C ILE A 48 -6.71 9.67 -2.09
N PHE A 49 -6.15 9.42 -3.26
CA PHE A 49 -6.53 8.30 -4.13
C PHE A 49 -5.38 7.30 -4.20
N PHE A 50 -5.74 6.03 -4.22
CA PHE A 50 -4.85 4.90 -4.33
C PHE A 50 -5.19 4.14 -5.61
N ASP A 51 -4.16 3.83 -6.39
CA ASP A 51 -4.21 2.92 -7.52
C ASP A 51 -4.22 1.48 -6.98
N THR A 52 -5.34 0.80 -7.16
CA THR A 52 -5.58 -0.53 -6.56
C THR A 52 -4.69 -1.60 -7.15
N GLU A 53 -4.43 -1.55 -8.46
CA GLU A 53 -3.57 -2.50 -9.17
C GLU A 53 -2.11 -2.35 -8.76
N LYS A 54 -1.59 -1.12 -8.69
CA LYS A 54 -0.23 -0.88 -8.24
C LYS A 54 -0.06 -1.17 -6.75
N PHE A 55 -1.06 -0.86 -5.92
CA PHE A 55 -1.03 -1.18 -4.48
C PHE A 55 -0.92 -2.69 -4.24
N ASP A 56 -1.70 -3.50 -4.97
CA ASP A 56 -1.68 -4.96 -4.86
C ASP A 56 -0.30 -5.53 -5.25
N GLN A 57 0.25 -5.06 -6.37
CA GLN A 57 1.60 -5.44 -6.81
C GLN A 57 2.67 -5.06 -5.80
N TRP A 58 2.59 -3.85 -5.24
CA TRP A 58 3.52 -3.39 -4.22
C TRP A 58 3.41 -4.25 -2.95
N ARG A 59 2.19 -4.56 -2.51
CA ARG A 59 1.96 -5.40 -1.33
C ARG A 59 2.50 -6.81 -1.52
N ALA A 60 2.26 -7.41 -2.69
CA ALA A 60 2.82 -8.72 -3.05
C ALA A 60 4.36 -8.69 -3.04
N LYS A 61 4.98 -7.61 -3.55
CA LYS A 61 6.44 -7.42 -3.47
C LYS A 61 6.93 -7.30 -2.03
N GLN A 62 6.24 -6.55 -1.16
CA GLN A 62 6.61 -6.43 0.25
C GLN A 62 6.53 -7.79 0.97
N ILE A 63 5.41 -8.52 0.81
CA ILE A 63 5.25 -9.86 1.40
C ILE A 63 6.38 -10.78 0.94
N LYS A 64 6.70 -10.78 -0.36
CA LYS A 64 7.81 -11.58 -0.90
C LYS A 64 9.15 -11.18 -0.29
N LEU A 65 9.41 -9.89 -0.15
CA LEU A 65 10.65 -9.36 0.43
C LEU A 65 10.76 -9.68 1.92
N GLU A 66 9.67 -9.57 2.69
CA GLU A 66 9.61 -9.96 4.10
C GLU A 66 9.81 -11.47 4.28
N VAL A 67 9.16 -12.30 3.46
CA VAL A 67 9.34 -13.76 3.47
C VAL A 67 10.78 -14.13 3.10
N GLU A 68 11.38 -13.50 2.08
CA GLU A 68 12.77 -13.75 1.70
C GLU A 68 13.75 -13.29 2.80
N ALA A 69 13.51 -12.13 3.41
CA ALA A 69 14.32 -11.64 4.53
C ALA A 69 14.23 -12.57 5.75
N MET A 70 13.03 -13.07 6.06
CA MET A 70 12.82 -14.07 7.11
C MET A 70 13.54 -15.38 6.80
N ARG A 71 13.48 -15.87 5.56
CA ARG A 71 14.19 -17.08 5.12
C ARG A 71 15.71 -16.93 5.19
N ARG A 72 16.27 -15.75 4.93
CA ARG A 72 17.71 -15.47 5.12
C ARG A 72 18.13 -15.38 6.59
N LYS A 73 17.21 -15.02 7.49
CA LYS A 73 17.49 -14.93 8.94
C LYS A 73 17.32 -16.27 9.66
N GLY A 74 16.81 -17.29 8.97
CA GLY A 74 16.79 -18.66 9.46
C GLY A 74 18.19 -19.29 9.35
N CYS A 75 18.80 -19.51 10.51
CA CYS A 75 19.98 -20.35 10.75
C CYS A 75 21.36 -19.75 10.39
N GLY A 76 21.86 -18.90 11.29
CA GLY A 76 23.25 -18.99 11.71
C GLY A 76 23.31 -19.80 13.01
N VAL A 77 23.13 -21.12 12.92
CA VAL A 77 23.63 -22.03 13.97
C VAL A 77 25.08 -22.29 13.59
N ALA A 78 25.99 -21.62 14.30
CA ALA A 78 27.41 -21.94 14.37
C ALA A 78 27.76 -22.16 15.85
#